data_AF-A0A521LHN9-F1
#
_entry.id   AF-A0A521LHN9-F1
#
_cell.length_a   1.000
_cell.length_b   1.000
_cell.length_c   1.000
_cell.angle_alpha   90.00
_cell.angle_beta   90.00
_cell.angle_gamma   90.00
#
_symmetry.space_group_name_H-M   'P 1'
#
loop_
_entity.id
_entity.type
_entity.pdbx_description
1 polymer ?
#
loop_
_entity_poly.entity_id
_entity_poly.type
_entity_poly.pdbx_seq_one_letter_code
_entity_poly.pdbx_strand_id
1 'polypeptide(L)' 'MNPTHDRSEGDEHLQVQVPSATKLDLAVKAAKAREPIRMVVLRALDAYGVEVPSGAIQDRRRNRG' A
#
# COMPACT_ATOMS: atom_id res chain seq x y z
N MET A 1 15.98 -18.68 24.32
CA MET A 1 14.96 -18.74 23.25
C MET A 1 14.22 -17.42 23.27
N ASN A 2 14.43 -16.56 22.27
CA ASN A 2 13.66 -15.32 22.16
C ASN A 2 12.24 -15.67 21.72
N PRO A 3 11.20 -15.03 22.28
CA PRO A 3 9.85 -15.20 21.78
C PRO A 3 9.83 -14.74 20.32
N THR A 4 9.51 -15.67 19.43
CA THR A 4 9.13 -15.37 18.05
C THR A 4 8.02 -14.34 18.13
N HIS A 5 8.27 -13.15 17.59
CA HIS A 5 7.21 -12.16 17.37
C HIS A 5 6.18 -12.82 16.46
N ASP A 6 5.15 -13.38 17.09
CA ASP A 6 3.85 -13.62 16.50
C ASP A 6 3.32 -12.24 16.12
N ARG A 7 3.67 -11.77 14.92
CA ARG A 7 3.03 -10.61 14.28
C ARG A 7 1.67 -11.07 13.80
N SER A 8 0.81 -11.39 14.78
CA SER A 8 -0.61 -11.61 14.58
C SER A 8 -1.19 -10.40 13.86
N GLU A 9 -1.78 -10.61 12.68
CA GLU A 9 -3.03 -9.99 12.20
C GLU A 9 -3.23 -8.46 12.29
N GLY A 10 -2.18 -7.68 12.57
CA GLY A 10 -2.22 -6.24 12.83
C GLY A 10 -1.78 -5.39 11.64
N ASP A 11 -2.04 -5.85 10.41
CA ASP A 11 -1.86 -5.05 9.18
C ASP A 11 -3.04 -4.05 9.07
N GLU A 12 -3.31 -3.33 10.17
CA GLU A 12 -4.31 -2.29 10.29
C GLU A 12 -3.97 -1.22 9.26
N HIS A 13 -4.94 -0.90 8.40
CA HIS A 13 -4.81 0.05 7.33
C HIS A 13 -4.41 1.44 7.87
N LEU A 14 -3.10 1.73 7.92
CA LEU A 14 -2.59 3.03 8.33
C LEU A 14 -3.09 4.10 7.36
N GLN A 15 -3.94 5.00 7.87
CA GLN A 15 -4.43 6.14 7.10
C GLN A 15 -3.42 7.29 7.23
N VAL A 16 -3.00 7.84 6.10
CA VAL A 16 -2.14 9.03 6.06
C VAL A 16 -2.96 10.23 5.59
N GLN A 17 -2.77 11.37 6.24
CA GLN A 17 -3.34 12.64 5.77
C GLN A 17 -2.41 13.23 4.71
N VAL A 18 -3.01 13.69 3.62
CA VAL A 18 -2.32 14.36 2.52
C VAL A 18 -3.12 15.58 2.08
N PRO A 19 -2.48 16.62 1.51
CA PRO A 19 -3.21 17.73 0.90
C PRO A 19 -4.23 17.24 -0.14
N SER A 20 -5.35 17.95 -0.26
CA SER A 20 -6.43 17.59 -1.20
C SER A 20 -5.97 17.48 -2.66
N ALA A 21 -5.07 18.38 -3.08
CA ALA A 21 -4.48 18.33 -4.43
C ALA A 21 -3.65 17.05 -4.65
N THR A 22 -2.87 16.63 -3.65
CA THR A 22 -2.10 15.39 -3.68
C THR A 22 -3.03 14.16 -3.75
N LYS A 23 -4.11 14.15 -2.97
CA LYS A 23 -5.12 13.08 -3.02
C LYS A 23 -5.74 12.94 -4.41
N LEU A 24 -6.05 14.07 -5.06
CA LEU A 24 -6.62 14.07 -6.41
C LEU A 24 -5.62 13.50 -7.43
N ASP A 25 -4.35 13.91 -7.39
CA ASP A 25 -3.32 13.38 -8.27
C ASP A 25 -3.12 11.86 -8.10
N LEU A 26 -3.10 11.38 -6.84
CA LEU A 26 -3.05 9.95 -6.54
C LEU A 26 -4.26 9.19 -7.13
N ALA A 27 -5.47 9.76 -7.04
CA ALA A 27 -6.67 9.16 -7.62
C ALA A 27 -6.61 9.09 -9.15
N VAL A 28 -6.13 10.14 -9.82
CA VAL A 28 -5.93 10.16 -11.27
C VAL A 28 -4.91 9.11 -11.71
N LYS A 29 -3.78 9.01 -11.00
CA LYS A 29 -2.74 7.99 -11.29
C LYS A 29 -3.26 6.57 -11.11
N ALA A 30 -4.00 6.32 -10.04
CA ALA A 30 -4.63 5.03 -9.77
C ALA A 30 -5.62 4.64 -10.89
N ALA A 31 -6.47 5.58 -11.31
CA ALA A 31 -7.41 5.36 -12.41
C ALA A 31 -6.70 5.03 -13.73
N LYS A 32 -5.62 5.76 -14.07
CA LYS A 32 -4.81 5.50 -15.27
C LYS A 32 -4.15 4.12 -15.23
N ALA A 33 -3.63 3.71 -14.07
CA ALA A 33 -2.98 2.42 -13.87
C ALA A 33 -3.95 1.25 -13.74
N ARG A 34 -5.25 1.51 -13.54
CA ARG A 34 -6.28 0.52 -13.19
C ARG A 34 -5.93 -0.28 -11.93
N GLU A 35 -5.28 0.37 -10.97
CA GLU A 35 -4.90 -0.20 -9.69
C GLU A 35 -5.52 0.61 -8.52
N PRO A 36 -5.69 0.03 -7.32
CA PRO A 36 -6.05 0.79 -6.14
C PRO A 36 -5.02 1.90 -5.81
N ILE A 37 -5.48 3.02 -5.24
CA ILE A 37 -4.59 4.12 -4.76
C ILE A 37 -3.49 3.57 -3.84
N ARG A 38 -3.80 2.57 -3.00
CA ARG A 38 -2.82 1.89 -2.14
C ARG A 38 -1.60 1.41 -2.93
N MET A 39 -1.79 0.83 -4.10
CA MET A 39 -0.70 0.31 -4.93
C MET A 39 0.20 1.43 -5.45
N VAL A 40 -0.41 2.53 -5.90
CA VAL A 40 0.32 3.73 -6.32
C VAL A 40 1.17 4.27 -5.17
N VAL A 41 0.61 4.37 -3.97
CA VAL A 41 1.32 4.86 -2.78
C VAL A 41 2.45 3.90 -2.38
N LEU A 42 2.18 2.60 -2.29
CA LEU A 42 3.20 1.60 -1.92
C LEU A 42 4.37 1.59 -2.91
N ARG A 43 4.11 1.63 -4.22
CA ARG A 43 5.17 1.74 -5.23
C ARG A 43 5.98 3.04 -5.09
N ALA A 44 5.32 4.15 -4.76
CA ALA A 44 6.00 5.42 -4.54
C ALA A 44 6.88 5.41 -3.28
N LEU A 45 6.42 4.77 -2.20
CA LEU A 45 7.19 4.59 -0.97
C LEU A 45 8.41 3.71 -1.20
N ASP A 46 8.25 2.59 -1.91
CA ASP A 46 9.35 1.70 -2.31
C ASP A 46 10.38 2.45 -3.17
N ALA A 47 9.93 3.20 -4.18
CA ALA A 47 10.80 4.02 -5.02
C ALA A 47 11.51 5.16 -4.25
N TYR A 48 10.92 5.63 -3.15
CA TYR A 48 11.55 6.60 -2.25
C TYR A 48 12.57 5.96 -1.30
N GLY A 49 12.61 4.62 -1.21
CA GLY A 49 13.51 3.87 -0.33
C GLY A 49 12.89 3.47 1.01
N VAL A 50 11.58 3.59 1.17
CA VAL A 50 10.86 3.04 2.34
C VAL A 50 10.68 1.54 2.14
N GLU A 51 10.99 0.75 3.17
CA GLU A 51 10.80 -0.70 3.11
C GLU A 51 9.31 -1.04 2.96
N VAL A 52 8.94 -1.60 1.81
CA VAL A 52 7.61 -2.13 1.55
C VAL A 52 7.70 -3.65 1.43
N PRO A 53 6.96 -4.41 2.26
CA PRO A 53 6.97 -5.87 2.16
C PRO A 53 6.58 -6.34 0.75
N SER A 54 7.31 -7.31 0.21
CA SER A 54 7.09 -7.83 -1.15
C SER A 54 5.67 -8.40 -1.37
N GLY A 55 5.01 -8.85 -0.30
CA GLY A 55 3.60 -9.28 -0.31
C GLY A 55 2.57 -8.14 -0.28
N ALA A 56 2.98 -6.90 -0.02
CA ALA A 56 2.09 -5.74 0.09
C ALA A 56 1.75 -5.13 -1.27
N ILE A 57 2.67 -5.21 -2.24
CA ILE A 57 2.46 -4.82 -3.64
C ILE A 57 1.89 -6.02 -4.42
N GLN A 58 0.80 -6.60 -3.91
CA GLN A 58 0.04 -7.63 -4.61
C GLN A 58 -1.42 -7.21 -4.67
N ASP A 59 -1.98 -7.13 -5.88
CA ASP A 59 -3.40 -6.81 -6.03
C ASP A 59 -4.25 -7.99 -5.57
N ARG A 60 -4.71 -7.93 -4.31
CA ARG A 60 -5.56 -8.95 -3.69
C ARG A 60 -6.92 -9.09 -4.38
N ARG A 61 -7.32 -8.19 -5.29
CA ARG A 61 -8.57 -8.34 -6.06
C ARG A 61 -8.55 -9.54 -7.01
N ARG A 62 -7.37 -10.01 -7.43
CA ARG A 62 -7.24 -11.16 -8.33
C ARG A 62 -7.41 -12.51 -7.63
N ASN A 63 -7.37 -12.55 -6.30
CA ASN A 63 -7.29 -13.80 -5.52
C ASN A 63 -8.61 -14.18 -4.82
N ARG A 64 -9.75 -13.59 -5.21
CA ARG A 64 -11.11 -13.97 -4.76
C ARG A 64 -11.95 -14.57 -5.90
N GLY A 65 -11.31 -15.03 -6.96
CA GLY A 65 -11.94 -15.75 -8.07
C GLY A 65 -11.67 -17.25 -7.98
#